data_AF-A0A542HV41-F1
#
_entry.id   AF-A0A542HV41-F1
#
_cell.length_a   1.000
_cell.length_b   1.000
_cell.length_c   1.000
_cell.angle_alpha   90.00
_cell.angle_beta   90.00
_cell.angle_gamma   90.00
#
_symmetry.space_group_name_H-M   'P 1'
#
loop_
_entity.id
_entity.type
_entity.pdbx_description
1 polymer ?
#
loop_
_entity_poly.entity_id
_entity_poly.type
_entity_poly.pdbx_seq_one_letter_code
_entity_poly.pdbx_strand_id
1 'polypeptide(L)'
;MTATPAYLSVRANFTTTDYDNVCEDFGGGFERLPAWRDLGNLLAHRSGWHFDVANGGEAIWCLGVLGESRLVIHVNENLQYHCYDHGEDSDILAADIPAVEGWLDGREDEARTPSTLLIELASSEGWQLLRRYPFQVRVSWSDGYFSATLPSLAEASFGATLSEAVSRACEMICHFLGAPVALASELTITTELDRSASQQIRTA
;
A
#
# COMPACT_ATOMS: atom_id res chain seq x y z
N MET A 1 1.02 14.25 26.94
CA MET A 1 0.56 14.65 25.60
C MET A 1 -0.15 13.44 25.03
N THR A 2 -1.45 13.53 24.76
CA THR A 2 -2.20 12.48 24.07
C THR A 2 -1.69 12.40 22.63
N ALA A 3 -1.29 11.20 22.19
CA ALA A 3 -0.90 10.99 20.81
C ALA A 3 -2.09 11.29 19.89
N THR A 4 -1.84 11.96 18.76
CA THR A 4 -2.86 12.17 17.72
C THR A 4 -3.34 10.81 17.20
N PRO A 5 -4.66 10.53 17.17
CA PRO A 5 -5.19 9.29 16.61
C PRO A 5 -4.68 9.05 15.18
N ALA A 6 -4.31 7.81 14.87
CA ALA A 6 -3.69 7.46 13.59
C ALA A 6 -4.65 7.65 12.41
N TYR A 7 -5.96 7.40 12.61
CA TYR A 7 -6.97 7.57 11.55
C TYR A 7 -7.03 9.01 11.00
N LEU A 8 -6.64 10.03 11.77
CA LEU A 8 -6.62 11.43 11.32
C LEU A 8 -5.54 11.72 10.27
N SER A 9 -4.61 10.78 10.05
CA SER A 9 -3.59 10.89 8.99
C SER A 9 -4.02 10.26 7.67
N VAL A 10 -5.18 9.57 7.66
CA VAL A 10 -5.67 8.82 6.50
C VAL A 10 -6.14 9.77 5.41
N ARG A 11 -5.81 9.42 4.16
CA ARG A 11 -6.29 10.11 2.97
C ARG A 11 -7.22 9.20 2.22
N ALA A 12 -8.46 9.61 2.02
CA ALA A 12 -9.40 8.94 1.13
C ALA A 12 -9.09 9.34 -0.32
N ASN A 13 -9.04 8.33 -1.22
CA ASN A 13 -8.76 8.48 -2.65
C ASN A 13 -7.49 9.30 -2.94
N PHE A 14 -6.52 9.26 -2.03
CA PHE A 14 -5.26 10.03 -2.07
C PHE A 14 -5.41 11.57 -2.05
N THR A 15 -6.62 12.12 -1.94
CA THR A 15 -6.88 13.56 -2.06
C THR A 15 -7.60 14.20 -0.86
N THR A 16 -8.40 13.44 -0.12
CA THR A 16 -9.27 13.99 0.94
C THR A 16 -8.78 13.58 2.32
N THR A 17 -8.51 14.55 3.20
CA THR A 17 -7.95 14.30 4.55
C THR A 17 -8.98 14.08 5.64
N ASP A 18 -10.27 14.14 5.33
CA ASP A 18 -11.34 14.02 6.33
C ASP A 18 -11.92 12.61 6.36
N TYR A 19 -11.20 11.72 7.05
CA TYR A 19 -11.58 10.31 7.21
C TYR A 19 -12.97 10.15 7.82
N ASP A 20 -13.30 10.96 8.83
CA ASP A 20 -14.58 10.88 9.53
C ASP A 20 -15.74 11.25 8.59
N ASN A 21 -15.64 12.35 7.83
CA ASN A 21 -16.70 12.71 6.88
C ASN A 21 -16.89 11.63 5.82
N VAL A 22 -15.81 11.02 5.31
CA VAL A 22 -15.93 9.94 4.32
C VAL A 22 -16.58 8.71 4.94
N CYS A 23 -16.25 8.35 6.18
CA CYS A 23 -16.90 7.25 6.90
C CYS A 23 -18.37 7.57 7.23
N GLU A 24 -18.71 8.82 7.49
CA GLU A 24 -20.10 9.24 7.71
C GLU A 24 -20.91 9.14 6.40
N ASP A 25 -20.39 9.69 5.31
CA ASP A 25 -21.07 9.74 4.02
C ASP A 25 -21.17 8.37 3.33
N PHE A 26 -20.10 7.57 3.39
CA PHE A 26 -19.92 6.33 2.61
C PHE A 26 -19.73 5.07 3.47
N GLY A 27 -19.52 5.23 4.78
CA GLY A 27 -19.32 4.13 5.71
C GLY A 27 -20.57 3.74 6.50
N GLY A 28 -21.75 4.21 6.08
CA GLY A 28 -23.03 3.83 6.70
C GLY A 28 -23.50 4.76 7.84
N GLY A 29 -22.98 5.98 7.92
CA GLY A 29 -23.49 7.03 8.81
C GLY A 29 -22.76 7.18 10.15
N PHE A 30 -23.13 8.23 10.88
CA PHE A 30 -22.53 8.64 12.15
C PHE A 30 -22.46 7.51 13.20
N GLU A 31 -23.45 6.63 13.23
CA GLU A 31 -23.53 5.52 14.19
C GLU A 31 -22.37 4.52 14.05
N ARG A 32 -21.81 4.37 12.85
CA ARG A 32 -20.68 3.45 12.58
C ARG A 32 -19.31 4.09 12.76
N LEU A 33 -19.25 5.41 12.94
CA LEU A 33 -17.97 6.15 13.08
C LEU A 33 -17.05 5.60 14.17
N PRO A 34 -17.52 5.18 15.36
CA PRO A 34 -16.62 4.59 16.36
C PRO A 34 -15.87 3.37 15.82
N ALA A 35 -16.57 2.43 15.17
CA ALA A 35 -15.96 1.25 14.59
C ALA A 35 -14.99 1.59 13.46
N TRP A 36 -15.34 2.56 12.60
CA TRP A 36 -14.45 3.06 11.55
C TRP A 36 -13.18 3.70 12.10
N ARG A 37 -13.26 4.47 13.19
CA ARG A 37 -12.10 5.09 13.83
C ARG A 37 -11.18 4.06 14.45
N ASP A 38 -11.72 3.01 15.06
CA ASP A 38 -10.95 1.90 15.61
C ASP A 38 -10.21 1.15 14.49
N LEU A 39 -10.89 0.86 13.39
CA LEU A 39 -10.27 0.23 12.21
C LEU A 39 -9.20 1.14 11.58
N GLY A 40 -9.49 2.43 11.45
CA GLY A 40 -8.54 3.41 10.92
C GLY A 40 -7.30 3.56 11.81
N ASN A 41 -7.47 3.48 13.13
CA ASN A 41 -6.34 3.47 14.06
C ASN A 41 -5.47 2.22 13.90
N LEU A 42 -6.09 1.07 13.63
CA LEU A 42 -5.38 -0.18 13.39
C LEU A 42 -4.55 -0.16 12.10
N LEU A 43 -5.12 0.39 11.01
CA LEU A 43 -4.59 0.21 9.65
C LEU A 43 -3.79 1.39 9.10
N ALA A 44 -4.04 2.63 9.55
CA ALA A 44 -3.50 3.84 8.93
C ALA A 44 -1.96 3.88 8.76
N HIS A 45 -1.22 3.23 9.66
CA HIS A 45 0.25 3.21 9.61
C HIS A 45 0.82 1.84 9.21
N ARG A 46 -0.04 0.87 8.87
CA ARG A 46 0.40 -0.42 8.34
C ARG A 46 0.75 -0.25 6.85
N SER A 47 1.97 -0.61 6.47
CA SER A 47 2.45 -0.45 5.09
C SER A 47 1.53 -1.17 4.10
N GLY A 48 1.18 -0.52 2.98
CA GLY A 48 0.39 -1.10 1.90
C GLY A 48 -1.13 -0.95 2.08
N TRP A 49 -1.62 -0.74 3.31
CA TRP A 49 -3.03 -0.43 3.53
C TRP A 49 -3.37 0.96 3.02
N HIS A 50 -4.53 1.07 2.39
CA HIS A 50 -5.11 2.34 1.98
C HIS A 50 -6.63 2.31 2.17
N PHE A 51 -7.20 3.50 2.28
CA PHE A 51 -8.63 3.71 2.45
C PHE A 51 -9.22 4.29 1.18
N ASP A 52 -10.28 3.68 0.69
CA ASP A 52 -10.92 4.02 -0.58
C ASP A 52 -12.44 4.02 -0.45
N VAL A 53 -13.12 4.62 -1.44
CA VAL A 53 -14.56 4.51 -1.62
C VAL A 53 -14.81 3.68 -2.87
N ALA A 54 -15.24 2.44 -2.67
CA ALA A 54 -15.48 1.48 -3.74
C ALA A 54 -16.49 1.99 -4.77
N ASN A 55 -16.45 1.41 -5.97
CA ASN A 55 -17.45 1.63 -7.02
C ASN A 55 -18.83 1.18 -6.53
N GLY A 56 -19.62 2.15 -6.04
CA GLY A 56 -20.86 1.88 -5.30
C GLY A 56 -21.08 2.81 -4.11
N GLY A 57 -20.04 3.54 -3.70
CA GLY A 57 -20.13 4.50 -2.59
C GLY A 57 -19.93 3.86 -1.22
N GLU A 58 -19.20 2.76 -1.14
CA GLU A 58 -18.91 2.08 0.12
C GLU A 58 -17.47 2.36 0.55
N ALA A 59 -17.30 2.89 1.76
CA ALA A 59 -15.99 3.06 2.37
C ALA A 59 -15.37 1.69 2.65
N ILE A 60 -14.11 1.48 2.26
CA ILE A 60 -13.38 0.22 2.45
C ILE A 60 -11.90 0.47 2.76
N TRP A 61 -11.30 -0.43 3.53
CA TRP A 61 -9.85 -0.56 3.65
C TRP A 61 -9.36 -1.67 2.74
N CYS A 62 -8.29 -1.40 2.01
CA CYS A 62 -7.72 -2.30 1.02
C CYS A 62 -6.22 -2.52 1.27
N LEU A 63 -5.77 -3.76 1.12
CA LEU A 63 -4.36 -4.13 1.00
C LEU A 63 -4.16 -4.94 -0.28
N GLY A 64 -3.13 -4.58 -1.04
CA GLY A 64 -2.69 -5.32 -2.21
C GLY A 64 -1.60 -4.57 -2.97
N VAL A 65 -1.02 -5.24 -3.96
CA VAL A 65 0.05 -4.68 -4.79
C VAL A 65 -0.55 -3.82 -5.90
N LEU A 66 0.05 -2.65 -6.19
CA LEU A 66 -0.38 -1.78 -7.31
C LEU A 66 -1.85 -1.35 -7.28
N GLY A 67 -2.44 -1.18 -6.10
CA GLY A 67 -3.84 -0.80 -5.94
C GLY A 67 -4.82 -1.96 -6.06
N GLU A 68 -4.34 -3.21 -6.05
CA GLU A 68 -5.22 -4.35 -5.81
C GLU A 68 -5.87 -4.28 -4.43
N SER A 69 -7.11 -4.78 -4.36
CA SER A 69 -7.87 -4.96 -3.13
C SER A 69 -7.85 -6.43 -2.75
N ARG A 70 -6.69 -7.00 -2.43
CA ARG A 70 -6.55 -8.44 -2.13
C ARG A 70 -7.14 -8.79 -0.76
N LEU A 71 -6.83 -8.00 0.25
CA LEU A 71 -7.57 -8.01 1.52
C LEU A 71 -8.45 -6.76 1.57
N VAL A 72 -9.70 -6.96 1.98
CA VAL A 72 -10.68 -5.88 2.13
C VAL A 72 -11.31 -5.95 3.51
N ILE A 73 -11.41 -4.82 4.19
CA ILE A 73 -12.13 -4.71 5.46
C ILE A 73 -13.10 -3.52 5.39
N HIS A 74 -14.36 -3.76 5.77
CA HIS A 74 -15.34 -2.70 5.96
C HIS A 74 -16.19 -2.91 7.21
N VAL A 75 -16.88 -1.86 7.67
CA VAL A 75 -17.78 -1.93 8.82
C VAL A 75 -19.21 -2.16 8.36
N ASN A 76 -19.78 -3.29 8.74
CA ASN A 76 -21.14 -3.65 8.36
C ASN A 76 -22.21 -2.97 9.24
N GLU A 77 -23.49 -3.24 8.95
CA GLU A 77 -24.64 -2.67 9.66
C GLU A 77 -24.76 -3.06 11.14
N ASN A 78 -24.13 -4.17 11.53
CA ASN A 78 -24.14 -4.67 12.90
C ASN A 78 -22.92 -4.19 13.71
N LEU A 79 -22.18 -3.19 13.22
CA LEU A 79 -20.94 -2.69 13.80
C LEU A 79 -19.84 -3.76 13.91
N GLN A 80 -19.86 -4.75 13.03
CA GLN A 80 -18.83 -5.77 12.90
C GLN A 80 -17.92 -5.45 11.71
N TYR A 81 -16.72 -6.00 11.74
CA TYR A 81 -15.75 -5.88 10.66
C TYR A 81 -15.92 -7.05 9.71
N HIS A 82 -16.39 -6.79 8.50
CA HIS A 82 -16.39 -7.79 7.43
C HIS A 82 -15.01 -7.79 6.79
N CYS A 83 -14.27 -8.87 7.00
CA CYS A 83 -12.93 -9.08 6.47
C CYS A 83 -13.00 -10.09 5.33
N TYR A 84 -12.50 -9.71 4.16
CA TYR A 84 -12.55 -10.53 2.96
C TYR A 84 -11.15 -10.70 2.37
N ASP A 85 -10.83 -11.91 1.94
CA ASP A 85 -9.61 -12.27 1.23
C ASP A 85 -9.97 -12.77 -0.18
N HIS A 86 -9.70 -11.94 -1.20
CA HIS A 86 -9.92 -12.29 -2.61
C HIS A 86 -8.97 -13.38 -3.11
N GLY A 87 -7.83 -13.60 -2.46
CA GLY A 87 -6.90 -14.67 -2.81
C GLY A 87 -7.40 -16.05 -2.38
N GLU A 88 -8.03 -16.14 -1.20
CA GLU A 88 -8.59 -17.39 -0.68
C GLU A 88 -10.09 -17.59 -0.98
N ASP A 89 -10.75 -16.57 -1.56
CA ASP A 89 -12.21 -16.48 -1.69
C ASP A 89 -12.91 -16.80 -0.35
N SER A 90 -12.42 -16.14 0.71
CA SER A 90 -12.85 -16.39 2.07
C SER A 90 -13.22 -15.10 2.79
N ASP A 91 -14.18 -15.20 3.70
CA ASP A 91 -14.64 -14.06 4.47
C ASP A 91 -14.98 -14.44 5.91
N ILE A 92 -14.82 -13.47 6.80
CA ILE A 92 -15.23 -13.58 8.20
C ILE A 92 -15.93 -12.31 8.65
N LEU A 93 -16.73 -12.44 9.70
CA LEU A 93 -17.25 -11.31 10.47
C LEU A 93 -16.52 -11.25 11.81
N ALA A 94 -15.58 -10.33 11.93
CA ALA A 94 -14.86 -10.06 13.17
C ALA A 94 -15.68 -9.12 14.06
N ALA A 95 -15.88 -9.51 15.32
CA ALA A 95 -16.71 -8.74 16.26
C ALA A 95 -16.00 -7.51 16.84
N ASP A 96 -14.66 -7.51 16.86
CA ASP A 96 -13.83 -6.47 17.46
C ASP A 96 -12.43 -6.39 16.79
N ILE A 97 -11.65 -5.38 17.17
CA ILE A 97 -10.29 -5.17 16.65
C ILE A 97 -9.35 -6.36 16.92
N PRO A 98 -9.32 -6.97 18.12
CA PRO A 98 -8.53 -8.18 18.33
C PRO A 98 -8.85 -9.32 17.36
N ALA A 99 -10.12 -9.53 17.01
CA ALA A 99 -10.50 -10.53 16.01
C ALA A 99 -10.02 -10.15 14.59
N VAL A 100 -10.03 -8.86 14.23
CA VAL A 100 -9.43 -8.37 12.97
C VAL A 100 -7.92 -8.62 12.97
N GLU A 101 -7.22 -8.29 14.05
CA GLU A 101 -5.77 -8.55 14.17
C GLU A 101 -5.44 -10.03 14.04
N GLY A 102 -6.21 -10.90 14.68
CA GLY A 102 -6.04 -12.36 14.56
C GLY A 102 -6.30 -12.88 13.15
N TRP A 103 -7.22 -12.26 12.39
CA TRP A 103 -7.45 -12.61 11.00
C TRP A 103 -6.30 -12.16 10.08
N LEU A 104 -5.74 -10.98 10.34
CA LEU A 104 -4.62 -10.41 9.58
C LEU A 104 -3.30 -11.17 9.75
N ASP A 105 -3.15 -11.96 10.83
CA ASP A 105 -1.94 -12.73 11.11
C ASP A 105 -1.59 -13.67 9.94
N GLY A 106 -0.39 -13.49 9.37
CA GLY A 106 0.08 -14.18 8.17
C GLY A 106 -0.50 -13.68 6.83
N ARG A 107 -1.75 -13.20 6.79
CA ARG A 107 -2.42 -12.77 5.55
C ARG A 107 -1.80 -11.52 4.92
N GLU A 108 -1.32 -10.59 5.74
CA GLU A 108 -0.71 -9.37 5.22
C GLU A 108 0.55 -9.64 4.40
N ASP A 109 1.34 -10.66 4.78
CA ASP A 109 2.55 -11.02 4.05
C ASP A 109 2.23 -11.65 2.69
N GLU A 110 1.20 -12.48 2.63
CA GLU A 110 0.71 -13.04 1.36
C GLU A 110 0.12 -11.96 0.45
N ALA A 111 -0.65 -11.03 1.01
CA ALA A 111 -1.26 -9.93 0.27
C ALA A 111 -0.23 -8.90 -0.24
N ARG A 112 0.98 -8.90 0.32
CA ARG A 112 2.13 -8.15 -0.21
C ARG A 112 2.77 -8.79 -1.43
N THR A 113 2.33 -9.96 -1.88
CA THR A 113 2.77 -10.56 -3.14
C THR A 113 1.76 -10.27 -4.26
N PRO A 114 2.22 -10.12 -5.52
CA PRO A 114 1.31 -9.88 -6.64
C PRO A 114 0.34 -11.05 -6.79
N SER A 115 -0.95 -10.77 -6.98
CA SER A 115 -1.91 -11.83 -7.25
C SER A 115 -1.69 -12.46 -8.64
N THR A 116 -2.13 -13.71 -8.83
CA THR A 116 -2.12 -14.34 -10.16
C THR A 116 -2.91 -13.48 -11.17
N LEU A 117 -4.04 -12.91 -10.74
CA LEU A 117 -4.88 -12.06 -11.58
C LEU A 117 -4.14 -10.78 -12.01
N LEU A 118 -3.39 -10.13 -11.12
CA LEU A 118 -2.56 -8.97 -11.46
C LEU A 118 -1.57 -9.31 -12.56
N ILE A 119 -0.87 -10.42 -12.39
CA ILE A 119 0.16 -10.89 -13.32
C ILE A 119 -0.48 -11.21 -14.66
N GLU A 120 -1.62 -11.90 -14.68
CA GLU A 120 -2.36 -12.22 -15.91
C GLU A 120 -2.83 -10.96 -16.63
N LEU A 121 -3.48 -10.03 -15.93
CA LEU A 121 -3.93 -8.77 -16.51
C LEU A 121 -2.76 -7.94 -17.04
N ALA A 122 -1.74 -7.71 -16.21
CA ALA A 122 -0.57 -6.93 -16.58
C ALA A 122 0.17 -7.56 -17.77
N SER A 123 0.36 -8.87 -17.79
CA SER A 123 1.04 -9.56 -18.89
C SER A 123 0.21 -9.60 -20.18
N SER A 124 -1.12 -9.76 -20.09
CA SER A 124 -2.01 -9.78 -21.26
C SER A 124 -2.03 -8.46 -22.02
N GLU A 125 -1.80 -7.34 -21.32
CA GLU A 125 -1.68 -6.01 -21.92
C GLU A 125 -0.22 -5.64 -22.26
N GLY A 126 0.70 -6.59 -22.28
CA GLY A 126 2.12 -6.33 -22.57
C GLY A 126 2.78 -5.41 -21.53
N TRP A 127 2.36 -5.53 -20.26
CA TRP A 127 2.88 -4.80 -19.10
C TRP A 127 2.71 -3.28 -19.17
N GLN A 128 1.72 -2.80 -19.93
CA GLN A 128 1.39 -1.37 -20.01
C GLN A 128 1.04 -0.76 -18.66
N LEU A 129 0.45 -1.54 -17.75
CA LEU A 129 0.20 -1.14 -16.37
C LEU A 129 1.49 -0.64 -15.69
N LEU A 130 2.61 -1.36 -15.82
CA LEU A 130 3.88 -1.00 -15.17
C LEU A 130 4.49 0.27 -15.75
N ARG A 131 4.34 0.48 -17.06
CA ARG A 131 4.86 1.66 -17.75
C ARG A 131 4.12 2.94 -17.34
N ARG A 132 2.83 2.82 -17.03
CA ARG A 132 1.96 3.95 -16.66
C ARG A 132 1.93 4.22 -15.17
N TYR A 133 2.14 3.21 -14.34
CA TYR A 133 2.08 3.36 -12.89
C TYR A 133 3.32 4.13 -12.37
N PRO A 134 3.14 5.27 -11.71
CA PRO A 134 4.25 5.99 -11.12
C PRO A 134 4.70 5.29 -9.83
N PHE A 135 5.88 4.69 -9.84
CA PHE A 135 6.46 4.11 -8.64
C PHE A 135 7.21 5.17 -7.84
N GLN A 136 6.97 5.22 -6.54
CA GLN A 136 7.74 6.06 -5.63
C GLN A 136 8.78 5.21 -4.92
N VAL A 137 10.04 5.63 -5.02
CA VAL A 137 11.18 4.94 -4.40
C VAL A 137 11.86 5.90 -3.44
N ARG A 138 12.06 5.49 -2.19
CA ARG A 138 12.84 6.24 -1.21
C ARG A 138 14.30 5.84 -1.29
N VAL A 139 15.19 6.83 -1.37
CA VAL A 139 16.63 6.61 -1.43
C VAL A 139 17.33 7.19 -0.21
N SER A 140 18.21 6.36 0.36
CA SER A 140 19.06 6.67 1.51
C SER A 140 20.52 6.44 1.16
N TRP A 141 21.43 7.04 1.93
CA TRP A 141 22.87 6.79 1.84
C TRP A 141 23.39 6.25 3.16
N SER A 142 24.01 5.08 3.13
CA SER A 142 24.68 4.49 4.28
C SER A 142 25.86 3.64 3.81
N ASP A 143 26.88 3.50 4.65
CA ASP A 143 27.97 2.54 4.46
C ASP A 143 28.66 2.57 3.08
N GLY A 144 28.71 3.74 2.45
CA GLY A 144 29.38 3.93 1.17
C GLY A 144 28.54 3.61 -0.08
N TYR A 145 27.24 3.38 0.07
CA TYR A 145 26.33 3.11 -1.05
C TYR A 145 24.97 3.83 -0.89
N PHE A 146 24.28 4.00 -2.01
CA PHE A 146 22.87 4.37 -2.05
C PHE A 146 22.02 3.11 -1.93
N SER A 147 21.00 3.15 -1.08
CA SER A 147 19.95 2.14 -1.01
C SER A 147 18.63 2.73 -1.49
N ALA A 148 17.90 2.00 -2.31
CA ALA A 148 16.62 2.42 -2.87
C ALA A 148 15.54 1.41 -2.48
N THR A 149 14.47 1.88 -1.83
CA THR A 149 13.40 1.05 -1.25
C THR A 149 12.04 1.49 -1.77
N LEU A 150 11.15 0.53 -2.01
CA LEU A 150 9.74 0.81 -2.26
C LEU A 150 8.99 0.70 -0.93
N PRO A 151 8.20 1.70 -0.50
CA PRO A 151 7.49 1.63 0.79
C PRO A 151 6.59 0.41 0.96
N SER A 152 6.08 -0.14 -0.14
CA SER A 152 5.22 -1.32 -0.19
C SER A 152 5.99 -2.65 -0.20
N LEU A 153 7.32 -2.64 -0.39
CA LEU A 153 8.17 -3.84 -0.43
C LEU A 153 9.22 -3.80 0.69
N ALA A 154 9.48 -4.95 1.29
CA ALA A 154 10.52 -5.08 2.32
C ALA A 154 11.96 -5.07 1.73
N GLU A 155 12.08 -5.16 0.41
CA GLU A 155 13.36 -5.28 -0.30
C GLU A 155 13.96 -3.91 -0.65
N ALA A 156 15.29 -3.89 -0.75
CA ALA A 156 16.08 -2.73 -1.14
C ALA A 156 17.06 -3.11 -2.26
N SER A 157 17.22 -2.21 -3.23
CA SER A 157 18.34 -2.28 -4.18
C SER A 157 19.49 -1.37 -3.72
N PHE A 158 20.71 -1.69 -4.15
CA PHE A 158 21.91 -0.98 -3.73
C PHE A 158 22.77 -0.58 -4.92
N GLY A 159 23.41 0.59 -4.86
CA GLY A 159 24.33 1.06 -5.90
C GLY A 159 25.37 2.04 -5.36
N ALA A 160 26.52 2.13 -6.03
CA ALA A 160 27.55 3.12 -5.68
C ALA A 160 27.12 4.54 -6.09
N THR A 161 26.18 4.65 -7.02
CA THR A 161 25.58 5.91 -7.46
C THR A 161 24.07 5.89 -7.29
N LEU A 162 23.45 7.07 -7.21
CA LEU A 162 22.00 7.21 -7.20
C LEU A 162 21.35 6.51 -8.41
N SER A 163 21.92 6.72 -9.61
CA SER A 163 21.42 6.14 -10.85
C SER A 163 21.44 4.62 -10.82
N GLU A 164 22.51 4.02 -10.28
CA GLU A 164 22.64 2.57 -10.15
C GLU A 164 21.63 1.98 -9.16
N ALA A 165 21.47 2.61 -7.99
CA ALA A 165 20.50 2.16 -7.00
C ALA A 165 19.06 2.22 -7.55
N VAL A 166 18.69 3.31 -8.22
CA VAL A 166 17.36 3.47 -8.84
C VAL A 166 17.16 2.50 -10.00
N SER A 167 18.16 2.32 -10.89
CA SER A 167 18.04 1.37 -12.00
C SER A 167 17.82 -0.06 -11.52
N ARG A 168 18.55 -0.48 -10.47
CA ARG A 168 18.36 -1.78 -9.84
C ARG A 168 17.03 -1.89 -9.10
N ALA A 169 16.48 -0.79 -8.59
CA ALA A 169 15.12 -0.78 -8.02
C ALA A 169 14.08 -1.06 -9.11
N CYS A 170 14.25 -0.52 -10.32
CA CYS A 170 13.38 -0.85 -11.45
C CYS A 170 13.45 -2.34 -11.82
N GLU A 171 14.66 -2.91 -11.87
CA GLU A 171 14.84 -4.35 -12.13
C GLU A 171 14.19 -5.20 -11.04
N MET A 172 14.35 -4.80 -9.77
CA MET A 172 13.70 -5.44 -8.62
C MET A 172 12.17 -5.40 -8.74
N ILE A 173 11.58 -4.26 -9.11
CA ILE A 173 10.12 -4.14 -9.37
C ILE A 173 9.69 -5.13 -10.46
N CYS A 174 10.40 -5.18 -11.59
CA CYS A 174 10.09 -6.12 -12.67
C CYS A 174 10.17 -7.57 -12.19
N HIS A 175 11.23 -7.94 -11.47
CA HIS A 175 11.39 -9.28 -10.91
C HIS A 175 10.28 -9.65 -9.94
N PHE A 176 9.98 -8.75 -9.01
CA PHE A 176 8.93 -8.94 -8.02
C PHE A 176 7.57 -9.17 -8.67
N LEU A 177 7.27 -8.48 -9.78
CA LEU A 177 6.01 -8.61 -10.52
C LEU A 177 6.02 -9.72 -11.59
N GLY A 178 7.14 -10.43 -11.78
CA GLY A 178 7.30 -11.42 -12.85
C GLY A 178 7.36 -10.83 -14.27
N ALA A 179 7.61 -9.53 -14.40
CA ALA A 179 7.73 -8.83 -15.67
C ALA A 179 9.14 -8.99 -16.30
N PRO A 180 9.28 -8.91 -17.64
CA PRO A 180 10.58 -8.90 -18.28
C PRO A 180 11.46 -7.75 -17.80
N VAL A 181 12.68 -8.04 -17.34
CA VAL A 181 13.65 -7.04 -16.83
C VAL A 181 13.99 -5.96 -17.85
N ALA A 182 13.88 -6.26 -19.15
CA ALA A 182 14.06 -5.26 -20.23
C ALA A 182 13.10 -4.07 -20.12
N LEU A 183 11.99 -4.20 -19.38
CA LEU A 183 11.04 -3.12 -19.13
C LEU A 183 11.50 -2.16 -18.02
N ALA A 184 12.53 -2.50 -17.24
CA ALA A 184 12.98 -1.69 -16.10
C ALA A 184 13.31 -0.24 -16.50
N SER A 185 13.92 -0.04 -17.68
CA SER A 185 14.23 1.30 -18.21
C SER A 185 13.01 2.08 -18.69
N GLU A 186 11.86 1.44 -18.82
CA GLU A 186 10.59 2.05 -19.25
C GLU A 186 9.69 2.43 -18.07
N LEU A 187 10.07 2.08 -16.84
CA LEU A 187 9.28 2.41 -15.64
C LEU A 187 9.38 3.89 -15.31
N THR A 188 8.24 4.48 -14.92
CA THR A 188 8.19 5.84 -14.39
C THR A 188 8.48 5.82 -12.89
N ILE A 189 9.67 6.27 -12.49
CA ILE A 189 10.08 6.35 -11.08
C ILE A 189 10.11 7.79 -10.60
N THR A 190 9.49 8.04 -9.45
CA THR A 190 9.70 9.25 -8.66
C THR A 190 10.58 8.91 -7.46
N THR A 191 11.71 9.58 -7.35
CA THR A 191 12.69 9.32 -6.28
C THR A 191 12.54 10.33 -5.15
N GLU A 192 12.26 9.85 -3.95
CA GLU A 192 12.29 10.64 -2.73
C GLU A 192 13.65 10.47 -2.04
N LEU A 193 14.45 11.53 -2.01
CA LEU A 193 15.74 11.52 -1.34
C LEU A 193 15.56 11.85 0.14
N ASP A 194 16.03 10.98 1.02
CA ASP A 194 16.14 11.34 2.42
C ASP A 194 17.27 12.35 2.66
N ARG A 195 17.43 12.76 3.92
CA ARG A 195 18.47 13.72 4.31
C ARG A 195 19.88 13.22 4.00
N SER A 196 20.16 11.94 4.24
CA SER A 196 21.49 11.34 4.05
C SER A 196 21.88 11.29 2.57
N ALA A 197 20.97 10.82 1.71
CA ALA A 197 21.18 10.78 0.27
C ALA A 197 21.32 12.19 -0.31
N SER A 198 20.45 13.11 0.12
CA SER A 198 20.51 14.52 -0.31
C SER A 198 21.83 15.20 0.07
N GLN A 199 22.38 14.90 1.25
CA GLN A 199 23.66 15.44 1.68
C GLN A 199 24.81 14.87 0.86
N GLN A 200 24.85 13.54 0.68
CA GLN A 200 25.89 12.88 -0.10
C GLN A 200 25.99 13.42 -1.52
N ILE A 201 24.85 13.60 -2.20
CA ILE A 201 24.81 14.12 -3.58
C ILE A 201 25.36 15.55 -3.68
N ARG A 202 25.23 16.36 -2.62
CA ARG A 202 25.76 17.72 -2.61
C ARG A 202 27.26 17.79 -2.35
N THR A 203 27.82 16.76 -1.72
CA THR A 203 29.23 16.72 -1.30
C THR A 203 30.12 15.87 -2.19
N ALA A 204 29.53 14.99 -3.00
CA ALA A 204 30.21 14.19 -4.02
C ALA A 204 30.48 15.01 -5.28
#